data_AF-A0A496Q5Z6-F1
#
_entry.id   AF-A0A496Q5Z6-F1
#
_cell.length_a   1.000
_cell.length_b   1.000
_cell.length_c   1.000
_cell.angle_alpha   90.00
_cell.angle_beta   90.00
_cell.angle_gamma   90.00
#
_symmetry.space_group_name_H-M   'P 1'
#
loop_
_entity.id
_entity.type
_entity.pdbx_description
1 polymer ?
#
loop_
_entity_poly.entity_id
_entity_poly.type
_entity_poly.pdbx_seq_one_letter_code
_entity_poly.pdbx_strand_id
1 'polypeptide(L)'
;MREELKRISTILFLTVSVLLAFFYLPWRFSVDKINNVVAIALWGRVVNHDFLQVGEDVVFARDPSDVLKDAAIVIPIATNTSVLEEIVRKSIEIDKKVGILEFYENEALLKKTARNYPLSSFLRVHRMKPTEYAGYNPRSLRQRLVRAVRERSVDLILLPPPPEKWGFSYPELALDIYYSIVKEARYTTLPAFHPVKLPVWMKLVAWVGLFGVYASINVGYVIVAIVLSFLGNWGRSLSIIFATVLLYRTFKNSKWFLRYLSYVPLAVVTSSIFASPAYVAGIQEFRGVKLSLIALPALVTLKALIVERPKRFERSDLIIVVLLAVAGVYYLFRSGNYGFAPAFEVRVRDFLDAALYARPRTKEIVGFAAAVLMDLNPRLRSTKWGFIFEILVAVGMVSVINTFCHLKGPIFVHLVRTLNGLWTGGFVALLITGVWSLWVGKSY
;
A
#
# COMPACT_ATOMS: atom_id res chain seq x y z
N MET A 1 6.86 -31.07 -23.74
CA MET A 1 7.12 -29.66 -24.10
C MET A 1 6.28 -28.63 -23.34
N ARG A 2 4.94 -28.52 -23.49
CA ARG A 2 4.16 -27.41 -22.86
C ARG A 2 4.13 -27.44 -21.31
N GLU A 3 3.88 -28.61 -20.72
CA GLU A 3 3.88 -28.77 -19.25
C GLU A 3 5.28 -28.65 -18.65
N GLU A 4 6.29 -29.13 -19.37
CA GLU A 4 7.70 -29.02 -18.98
C GLU A 4 8.17 -27.56 -18.96
N LEU A 5 7.86 -26.80 -20.01
CA LEU A 5 8.10 -25.37 -20.10
C LEU A 5 7.40 -24.60 -18.96
N LYS A 6 6.15 -24.95 -18.67
CA LYS A 6 5.41 -24.39 -17.52
C LYS A 6 6.15 -24.65 -16.21
N ARG A 7 6.59 -25.88 -15.98
CA ARG A 7 7.31 -26.28 -14.76
C ARG A 7 8.62 -25.51 -14.63
N ILE A 8 9.44 -25.47 -15.68
CA ILE A 8 10.72 -24.74 -15.71
C ILE A 8 10.49 -23.25 -15.43
N SER A 9 9.52 -22.63 -16.10
CA SER A 9 9.23 -21.19 -15.93
C SER A 9 8.70 -20.86 -14.53
N THR A 10 7.93 -21.77 -13.94
CA THR A 10 7.44 -21.63 -12.56
C THR A 10 8.60 -21.75 -11.56
N ILE A 11 9.49 -22.72 -11.76
CA ILE A 11 10.70 -22.87 -10.94
C ILE A 11 11.57 -21.61 -11.06
N LEU A 12 11.79 -21.09 -12.26
CA LEU A 12 12.52 -19.85 -12.48
C LEU A 12 11.93 -18.68 -11.68
N PHE A 13 10.61 -18.47 -11.76
CA PHE A 13 9.92 -17.43 -10.98
C PHE A 13 10.15 -17.59 -9.47
N LEU A 14 10.01 -18.81 -8.94
CA LEU A 14 10.19 -19.07 -7.51
C LEU A 14 11.65 -18.89 -7.07
N THR A 15 12.61 -19.42 -7.82
CA THR A 15 14.05 -19.27 -7.55
C THR A 15 14.47 -17.80 -7.56
N VAL A 16 14.02 -17.04 -8.56
CA VAL A 16 14.24 -15.59 -8.61
C VAL A 16 13.65 -14.89 -7.39
N SER A 17 12.44 -15.28 -6.99
CA SER A 17 11.79 -14.67 -5.82
C SER A 17 12.56 -14.94 -4.52
N VAL A 18 13.14 -16.13 -4.39
CA VAL A 18 14.04 -16.46 -3.27
C VAL A 18 15.31 -15.61 -3.32
N LEU A 19 15.94 -15.45 -4.49
CA LEU A 19 17.10 -14.55 -4.64
C LEU A 19 16.75 -13.12 -4.23
N LEU A 20 15.62 -12.58 -4.68
CA LEU A 20 15.16 -11.25 -4.26
C LEU A 20 14.87 -11.19 -2.75
N ALA A 21 14.35 -12.25 -2.14
CA ALA A 21 14.17 -12.28 -0.70
C ALA A 21 15.50 -12.11 0.06
N PHE A 22 16.58 -12.76 -0.41
CA PHE A 22 17.91 -12.66 0.21
C PHE A 22 18.65 -11.35 -0.08
N PHE A 23 18.45 -10.75 -1.25
CA PHE A 23 19.25 -9.59 -1.67
C PHE A 23 18.46 -8.28 -1.69
N TYR A 24 17.24 -8.29 -2.24
CA TYR A 24 16.43 -7.09 -2.35
C TYR A 24 15.79 -6.69 -1.02
N LEU A 25 15.29 -7.63 -0.21
CA LEU A 25 14.66 -7.26 1.08
C LEU A 25 15.66 -6.60 2.05
N PRO A 26 16.88 -7.14 2.29
CA PRO A 26 17.86 -6.47 3.16
C PRO A 26 18.33 -5.12 2.62
N TRP A 27 18.50 -5.01 1.29
CA TRP A 27 18.79 -3.73 0.65
C TRP A 27 17.65 -2.74 0.91
N ARG A 28 16.39 -3.14 0.68
CA ARG A 28 15.23 -2.26 0.86
C ARG A 28 15.03 -1.86 2.32
N PHE A 29 15.26 -2.76 3.28
CA PHE A 29 15.26 -2.45 4.71
C PHE A 29 16.32 -1.39 5.07
N SER A 30 17.52 -1.49 4.50
CA SER A 30 18.57 -0.50 4.70
C SER A 30 18.15 0.87 4.15
N VAL A 31 17.56 0.92 2.95
CA VAL A 31 17.03 2.17 2.36
C VAL A 31 15.91 2.78 3.20
N ASP A 32 14.99 1.95 3.69
CA ASP A 32 13.91 2.38 4.58
C ASP A 32 14.47 2.94 5.88
N LYS A 33 15.46 2.27 6.49
CA LYS A 33 16.10 2.73 7.74
C LYS A 33 16.80 4.07 7.56
N ILE A 34 17.51 4.27 6.44
CA ILE A 34 18.17 5.54 6.13
C ILE A 34 17.14 6.67 6.08
N ASN A 35 16.03 6.46 5.37
CA ASN A 35 14.97 7.44 5.17
C ASN A 35 13.90 7.46 6.29
N ASN A 36 14.06 6.67 7.36
CA ASN A 36 13.13 6.67 8.49
C ASN A 36 13.47 7.80 9.47
N VAL A 37 13.33 9.03 8.98
CA VAL A 37 13.55 10.28 9.71
C VAL A 37 12.29 11.13 9.68
N VAL A 38 12.04 11.87 10.76
CA VAL A 38 10.85 12.71 10.86
C VAL A 38 11.13 13.96 11.68
N ALA A 39 10.60 15.08 11.20
CA ALA A 39 10.57 16.35 11.89
C ALA A 39 9.14 16.71 12.29
N ILE A 40 8.99 17.55 13.31
CA ILE A 40 7.71 18.10 13.74
C ILE A 40 7.82 19.62 13.70
N ALA A 41 6.86 20.27 13.04
CA ALA A 41 6.74 21.71 13.02
C ALA A 41 5.46 22.20 13.71
N LEU A 42 5.62 23.24 14.50
CA LEU A 42 4.60 23.81 15.39
C LEU A 42 4.33 25.28 15.04
N TRP A 43 3.11 25.75 15.31
CA TRP A 43 2.71 27.16 15.20
C TRP A 43 3.02 28.00 16.44
N GLY A 44 3.66 27.41 17.45
CA GLY A 44 3.97 28.07 18.72
C GLY A 44 5.23 27.48 19.33
N ARG A 45 5.91 28.27 20.16
CA ARG A 45 7.15 27.86 20.82
C ARG A 45 6.86 26.88 21.96
N VAL A 46 7.62 25.80 21.99
CA VAL A 46 7.63 24.83 23.09
C VAL A 46 9.05 24.83 23.66
N VAL A 47 9.16 25.13 24.95
CA VAL A 47 10.45 25.27 25.63
C VAL A 47 11.08 23.88 25.81
N ASN A 48 12.41 23.79 25.76
CA ASN A 48 13.23 22.60 26.02
C ASN A 48 13.23 21.49 24.94
N HIS A 49 12.65 21.71 23.76
CA HIS A 49 12.76 20.77 22.63
C HIS A 49 12.91 21.54 21.32
N ASP A 50 13.81 21.08 20.45
CA ASP A 50 14.08 21.69 19.15
C ASP A 50 13.02 21.26 18.14
N PHE A 51 11.83 21.85 18.22
CA PHE A 51 10.80 21.75 17.19
C PHE A 51 10.99 22.82 16.13
N LEU A 52 10.65 22.49 14.89
CA LEU A 52 10.61 23.49 13.83
C LEU A 52 9.45 24.45 14.06
N GLN A 53 9.64 25.73 13.76
CA GLN A 53 8.61 26.75 13.87
C GLN A 53 8.01 27.09 12.51
N VAL A 54 6.69 26.98 12.42
CA VAL A 54 5.93 27.45 11.25
C VAL A 54 5.93 28.98 11.26
N GLY A 55 6.35 29.58 10.15
CA GLY A 55 6.54 31.02 10.00
C GLY A 55 8.00 31.47 10.15
N GLU A 56 8.85 30.67 10.80
CA GLU A 56 10.30 30.91 10.91
C GLU A 56 11.06 29.86 10.06
N ASP A 57 11.13 28.61 10.52
CA ASP A 57 11.84 27.52 9.84
C ASP A 57 11.07 26.92 8.66
N VAL A 58 9.74 26.92 8.75
CA VAL A 58 8.83 26.35 7.75
C VAL A 58 7.86 27.41 7.25
N VAL A 59 7.95 27.76 5.95
CA VAL A 59 7.15 28.83 5.35
C VAL A 59 6.23 28.28 4.27
N PHE A 60 4.98 28.73 4.26
CA PHE A 60 4.06 28.47 3.15
C PHE A 60 4.22 29.56 2.09
N ALA A 61 4.58 29.17 0.87
CA ALA A 61 4.79 30.09 -0.23
C ALA A 61 3.61 30.04 -1.21
N ARG A 62 2.93 31.18 -1.39
CA ARG A 62 1.90 31.37 -2.41
C ARG A 62 2.50 32.02 -3.65
N ASP A 63 3.47 32.90 -3.45
CA ASP A 63 4.17 33.63 -4.50
C ASP A 63 5.70 33.45 -4.38
N PRO A 64 6.49 33.68 -5.44
CA PRO A 64 7.95 33.54 -5.41
C PRO A 64 8.62 34.50 -4.42
N SER A 65 7.97 35.62 -4.08
CA SER A 65 8.42 36.58 -3.06
C SER A 65 8.43 35.98 -1.65
N ASP A 66 7.58 34.99 -1.37
CA ASP A 66 7.44 34.39 -0.05
C ASP A 66 8.59 33.44 0.31
N VAL A 67 9.47 33.14 -0.66
CA VAL A 67 10.66 32.33 -0.44
C VAL A 67 11.68 33.13 0.36
N LEU A 68 11.69 32.91 1.68
CA LEU A 68 12.59 33.56 2.63
C LEU A 68 13.98 32.90 2.66
N LYS A 69 15.03 33.70 2.88
CA LYS A 69 16.41 33.21 3.00
C LYS A 69 16.66 32.43 4.29
N ASP A 70 15.94 32.72 5.37
CA ASP A 70 16.20 32.13 6.68
C ASP A 70 15.44 30.82 6.89
N ALA A 71 14.28 30.65 6.23
CA ALA A 71 13.49 29.42 6.32
C ALA A 71 14.26 28.21 5.80
N ALA A 72 14.20 27.07 6.48
CA ALA A 72 14.83 25.82 6.04
C ALA A 72 13.95 25.05 5.03
N ILE A 73 12.62 25.16 5.19
CA ILE A 73 11.63 24.41 4.41
C ILE A 73 10.58 25.35 3.84
N VAL A 74 10.36 25.25 2.53
CA VAL A 74 9.32 25.99 1.81
C VAL A 74 8.22 25.01 1.40
N ILE A 75 6.96 25.31 1.73
CA ILE A 75 5.79 24.53 1.34
C ILE A 75 5.00 25.32 0.29
N PRO A 76 5.11 24.98 -1.00
CA PRO A 76 4.37 25.69 -2.03
C PRO A 76 2.88 25.38 -1.95
N ILE A 77 2.05 26.42 -1.85
CA ILE A 77 0.57 26.32 -1.84
C ILE A 77 -0.08 26.93 -3.08
N ALA A 78 0.72 27.45 -4.01
CA ALA A 78 0.27 27.94 -5.31
C ALA A 78 -0.44 26.84 -6.12
N THR A 79 -1.54 27.19 -6.77
CA THR A 79 -2.29 26.31 -7.68
C THR A 79 -1.96 26.57 -9.16
N ASN A 80 -1.45 27.76 -9.48
CA ASN A 80 -0.98 28.10 -10.81
C ASN A 80 0.36 27.41 -11.10
N THR A 81 0.45 26.71 -12.23
CA THR A 81 1.64 25.96 -12.66
C THR A 81 2.90 26.80 -12.77
N SER A 82 2.85 27.97 -13.41
CA SER A 82 4.06 28.78 -13.62
C SER A 82 4.61 29.30 -12.29
N VAL A 83 3.70 29.80 -11.44
CA VAL A 83 4.04 30.31 -10.09
C VAL A 83 4.61 29.20 -9.22
N LEU A 84 3.99 28.01 -9.23
CA LEU A 84 4.47 26.86 -8.47
C LEU A 84 5.88 26.44 -8.92
N GLU A 85 6.11 26.33 -10.22
CA GLU A 85 7.41 25.96 -10.77
C GLU A 85 8.49 26.99 -10.42
N GLU A 86 8.15 28.27 -10.43
CA GLU A 86 9.06 29.35 -10.03
C GLU A 86 9.42 29.30 -8.54
N ILE A 87 8.44 29.08 -7.65
CA ILE A 87 8.67 28.87 -6.21
C ILE A 87 9.61 27.69 -6.00
N VAL A 88 9.37 26.56 -6.66
CA VAL A 88 10.21 25.35 -6.55
C VAL A 88 11.64 25.65 -7.02
N ARG A 89 11.79 26.27 -8.19
CA ARG A 89 13.10 26.63 -8.75
C ARG A 89 13.88 27.53 -7.77
N LYS A 90 13.27 28.64 -7.35
CA LYS A 90 13.91 29.60 -6.44
C LYS A 90 14.31 28.95 -5.13
N SER A 91 13.42 28.14 -4.55
CA SER A 91 13.70 27.41 -3.30
C SER A 91 14.92 26.50 -3.42
N ILE A 92 15.08 25.80 -4.54
CA ILE A 92 16.21 24.88 -4.77
C ILE A 92 17.50 25.65 -5.04
N GLU A 93 17.44 26.78 -5.77
CA GLU A 93 18.62 27.63 -6.05
C GLU A 93 19.27 28.18 -4.78
N ILE A 94 18.48 28.45 -3.74
CA ILE A 94 18.96 28.87 -2.42
C ILE A 94 19.07 27.71 -1.40
N ASP A 95 19.20 26.47 -1.90
CA ASP A 95 19.40 25.22 -1.14
C ASP A 95 18.35 24.95 -0.03
N LYS A 96 17.09 25.31 -0.28
CA LYS A 96 15.97 25.01 0.62
C LYS A 96 15.28 23.71 0.28
N LYS A 97 14.70 23.08 1.29
CA LYS A 97 13.85 21.90 1.08
C LYS A 97 12.44 22.34 0.67
N VAL A 98 11.87 21.61 -0.29
CA VAL A 98 10.52 21.84 -0.80
C VAL A 98 9.58 20.78 -0.24
N GLY A 99 8.62 21.21 0.56
CA GLY A 99 7.61 20.35 1.17
C GLY A 99 6.44 20.06 0.22
N ILE A 100 6.19 18.78 -0.05
CA ILE A 100 5.00 18.29 -0.75
C ILE A 100 3.92 17.99 0.28
N LEU A 101 2.90 18.85 0.34
CA LEU A 101 1.79 18.71 1.26
C LEU A 101 0.82 17.60 0.81
N GLU A 102 0.67 16.55 1.61
CA GLU A 102 -0.24 15.44 1.29
C GLU A 102 -1.71 15.90 1.29
N PHE A 103 -2.48 15.44 0.29
CA PHE A 103 -3.91 15.70 0.10
C PHE A 103 -4.29 17.16 -0.17
N TYR A 104 -3.32 18.00 -0.52
CA TYR A 104 -3.55 19.36 -0.97
C TYR A 104 -3.82 19.41 -2.48
N GLU A 105 -4.50 20.46 -2.93
CA GLU A 105 -5.00 20.57 -4.32
C GLU A 105 -3.88 20.52 -5.37
N ASN A 106 -2.71 21.08 -5.05
CA ASN A 106 -1.55 21.13 -5.94
C ASN A 106 -0.65 19.88 -5.87
N GLU A 107 -0.96 18.87 -5.03
CA GLU A 107 -0.06 17.72 -4.78
C GLU A 107 0.35 17.01 -6.07
N ALA A 108 -0.61 16.78 -6.98
CA ALA A 108 -0.36 16.10 -8.24
C ALA A 108 0.56 16.89 -9.18
N LEU A 109 0.41 18.22 -9.18
CA LEU A 109 1.22 19.14 -9.97
C LEU A 109 2.63 19.24 -9.40
N LEU A 110 2.77 19.41 -8.09
CA LEU A 110 4.06 19.49 -7.42
C LEU A 110 4.86 18.18 -7.57
N LYS A 111 4.21 17.02 -7.48
CA LYS A 111 4.85 15.72 -7.80
C LYS A 111 5.26 15.60 -9.27
N LYS A 112 4.61 16.29 -10.19
CA LYS A 112 5.01 16.32 -11.61
C LYS A 112 6.27 17.18 -11.76
N THR A 113 6.27 18.38 -11.17
CA THR A 113 7.42 19.31 -11.17
C THR A 113 8.64 18.68 -10.50
N ALA A 114 8.47 18.02 -9.36
CA ALA A 114 9.54 17.38 -8.59
C ALA A 114 10.35 16.32 -9.36
N ARG A 115 9.83 15.80 -10.47
CA ARG A 115 10.54 14.83 -11.33
C ARG A 115 11.71 15.44 -12.09
N ASN A 116 11.71 16.76 -12.26
CA ASN A 116 12.72 17.48 -13.04
C ASN A 116 13.87 18.00 -12.16
N TYR A 117 13.82 17.73 -10.85
CA TYR A 117 14.75 18.26 -9.87
C TYR A 117 15.35 17.13 -9.01
N PRO A 118 16.45 17.38 -8.30
CA PRO A 118 17.02 16.41 -7.36
C PRO A 118 15.99 15.99 -6.30
N LEU A 119 15.76 14.69 -6.17
CA LEU A 119 14.75 14.16 -5.22
C LEU A 119 15.07 14.48 -3.76
N SER A 120 16.34 14.69 -3.43
CA SER A 120 16.82 15.10 -2.09
C SER A 120 16.42 16.52 -1.70
N SER A 121 15.91 17.31 -2.64
CA SER A 121 15.36 18.65 -2.38
C SER A 121 13.91 18.60 -1.90
N PHE A 122 13.22 17.46 -2.04
CA PHE A 122 11.80 17.35 -1.69
C PHE A 122 11.60 16.56 -0.40
N LEU A 123 10.58 16.97 0.36
CA LEU A 123 10.14 16.32 1.58
C LEU A 123 8.64 16.09 1.52
N ARG A 124 8.17 15.01 2.14
CA ARG A 124 6.75 14.74 2.29
C ARG A 124 6.24 15.32 3.59
N VAL A 125 5.28 16.23 3.46
CA VAL A 125 4.70 16.96 4.57
C VAL A 125 3.30 16.44 4.83
N HIS A 126 3.07 15.96 6.05
CA HIS A 126 1.76 15.53 6.50
C HIS A 126 1.09 16.63 7.32
N ARG A 127 -0.10 17.04 6.88
CA ARG A 127 -1.00 17.91 7.61
C ARG A 127 -2.37 17.27 7.62
N MET A 128 -3.04 17.26 8.77
CA MET A 128 -4.44 16.88 8.80
C MET A 128 -5.32 18.05 8.41
N LYS A 129 -6.39 17.75 7.68
CA LYS A 129 -7.39 18.77 7.31
C LYS A 129 -8.01 19.33 8.59
N PRO A 130 -8.24 20.65 8.70
CA PRO A 130 -8.85 21.24 9.90
C PRO A 130 -10.18 20.58 10.29
N THR A 131 -10.99 20.21 9.29
CA THR A 131 -12.27 19.50 9.47
C THR A 131 -12.10 18.09 10.06
N GLU A 132 -11.03 17.39 9.69
CA GLU A 132 -10.71 16.05 10.21
C GLU A 132 -10.10 16.17 11.62
N TYR A 133 -9.24 17.16 11.84
CA TYR A 133 -8.55 17.41 13.09
C TYR A 133 -9.52 17.63 14.26
N ALA A 134 -10.55 18.44 14.04
CA ALA A 134 -11.57 18.72 15.06
C ALA A 134 -12.39 17.48 15.47
N GLY A 135 -12.45 16.43 14.63
CA GLY A 135 -13.17 15.19 14.92
C GLY A 135 -12.40 14.19 15.77
N TYR A 136 -11.10 14.40 15.98
CA TYR A 136 -10.26 13.50 16.75
C TYR A 136 -10.35 13.75 18.26
N ASN A 137 -9.82 12.80 19.01
CA ASN A 137 -9.37 12.97 20.39
C ASN A 137 -7.84 12.74 20.45
N PRO A 138 -7.14 13.15 21.52
CA PRO A 138 -5.68 13.04 21.61
C PRO A 138 -5.13 11.63 21.33
N ARG A 139 -5.81 10.59 21.84
CA ARG A 139 -5.39 9.19 21.63
C ARG A 139 -5.49 8.75 20.16
N SER A 140 -6.61 9.04 19.52
CA SER A 140 -6.86 8.67 18.11
C SER A 140 -6.00 9.50 17.15
N LEU A 141 -5.76 10.77 17.49
CA LEU A 141 -4.79 11.65 16.84
C LEU A 141 -3.39 11.03 16.85
N ARG A 142 -2.91 10.68 18.05
CA ARG A 142 -1.59 10.04 18.22
C ARG A 142 -1.47 8.78 17.37
N GLN A 143 -2.46 7.89 17.42
CA GLN A 143 -2.47 6.69 16.58
C GLN A 143 -2.46 7.00 15.08
N ARG A 144 -3.13 8.07 14.65
CA ARG A 144 -3.17 8.50 13.25
C ARG A 144 -1.80 9.00 12.77
N LEU A 145 -1.10 9.77 13.59
CA LEU A 145 0.23 10.33 13.30
C LEU A 145 1.32 9.26 13.38
N VAL A 146 1.32 8.42 14.41
CA VAL A 146 2.21 7.25 14.53
C VAL A 146 2.10 6.36 13.28
N ARG A 147 0.88 6.07 12.81
CA ARG A 147 0.67 5.33 11.55
C ARG A 147 1.16 6.08 10.32
N ALA A 148 1.07 7.41 10.29
CA ALA A 148 1.58 8.19 9.18
C ALA A 148 3.10 8.06 9.06
N VAL A 149 3.82 8.10 10.19
CA VAL A 149 5.26 7.87 10.25
C VAL A 149 5.60 6.41 9.92
N ARG A 150 5.06 5.47 10.69
CA ARG A 150 5.38 4.04 10.60
C ARG A 150 5.02 3.44 9.24
N GLU A 151 3.81 3.71 8.73
CA GLU A 151 3.30 3.01 7.55
C GLU A 151 3.49 3.78 6.24
N ARG A 152 3.75 5.08 6.31
CA ARG A 152 3.84 5.94 5.13
C ARG A 152 5.13 6.74 5.06
N SER A 153 6.05 6.65 6.02
CA SER A 153 7.35 7.36 6.00
C SER A 153 7.20 8.83 5.63
N VAL A 154 6.55 9.58 6.53
CA VAL A 154 6.40 11.04 6.41
C VAL A 154 7.66 11.71 6.96
N ASP A 155 8.17 12.71 6.24
CA ASP A 155 9.41 13.41 6.60
C ASP A 155 9.15 14.59 7.56
N LEU A 156 7.99 15.26 7.43
CA LEU A 156 7.60 16.40 8.27
C LEU A 156 6.13 16.32 8.67
N ILE A 157 5.85 16.46 9.97
CA ILE A 157 4.49 16.60 10.49
C ILE A 157 4.23 18.05 10.86
N LEU A 158 3.19 18.62 10.26
CA LEU A 158 2.62 19.89 10.66
C LEU A 158 1.57 19.63 11.73
N LEU A 159 1.89 19.90 13.00
CA LEU A 159 0.99 19.65 14.12
C LEU A 159 0.28 20.95 14.51
N PRO A 160 -1.01 21.13 14.21
CA PRO A 160 -1.75 22.31 14.64
C PRO A 160 -1.99 22.31 16.16
N PRO A 161 -2.32 23.48 16.75
CA PRO A 161 -2.70 23.57 18.16
C PRO A 161 -3.94 22.73 18.46
N PRO A 162 -4.05 22.16 19.68
CA PRO A 162 -5.22 21.39 20.09
C PRO A 162 -6.49 22.25 20.07
N PRO A 163 -7.65 21.70 19.68
CA PRO A 163 -8.93 22.38 19.87
C PRO A 163 -9.21 22.56 21.36
N GLU A 164 -9.79 23.70 21.74
CA GLU A 164 -10.04 24.07 23.16
C GLU A 164 -10.76 22.97 23.94
N LYS A 165 -11.73 22.30 23.31
CA LYS A 165 -12.52 21.20 23.90
C LYS A 165 -11.72 19.98 24.36
N TRP A 166 -10.44 19.84 24.00
CA TRP A 166 -9.62 18.71 24.43
C TRP A 166 -9.03 18.92 25.83
N GLY A 167 -8.92 20.16 26.30
CA GLY A 167 -8.29 20.46 27.60
C GLY A 167 -6.80 20.13 27.65
N PHE A 168 -6.10 20.07 26.51
CA PHE A 168 -4.65 19.90 26.42
C PHE A 168 -4.00 21.23 26.08
N SER A 169 -2.88 21.54 26.74
CA SER A 169 -2.02 22.61 26.26
C SER A 169 -1.27 22.17 24.99
N TYR A 170 -0.86 23.14 24.17
CA TYR A 170 -0.13 22.84 22.95
C TYR A 170 1.24 22.17 23.21
N PRO A 171 2.04 22.59 24.22
CA PRO A 171 3.26 21.89 24.61
C PRO A 171 3.04 20.43 25.02
N GLU A 172 2.00 20.15 25.82
CA GLU A 172 1.68 18.77 26.24
C GLU A 172 1.34 17.88 25.05
N LEU A 173 0.54 18.38 24.12
CA LEU A 173 0.22 17.65 22.89
C LEU A 173 1.49 17.40 22.06
N ALA A 174 2.32 18.42 21.87
CA ALA A 174 3.55 18.31 21.09
C ALA A 174 4.51 17.26 21.67
N LEU A 175 4.68 17.24 22.99
CA LEU A 175 5.52 16.27 23.69
C LEU A 175 4.94 14.86 23.64
N ASP A 176 3.63 14.66 23.86
CA ASP A 176 2.99 13.33 23.72
C ASP A 176 3.20 12.75 22.32
N ILE A 177 3.02 13.59 21.30
CA ILE A 177 3.24 13.21 19.90
C ILE A 177 4.72 12.93 19.62
N TYR A 178 5.64 13.77 20.09
CA TYR A 178 7.08 13.56 19.97
C TYR A 178 7.51 12.22 20.56
N TYR A 179 7.21 11.95 21.83
CA TYR A 179 7.61 10.70 22.51
C TYR A 179 6.99 9.46 21.88
N SER A 180 5.87 9.61 21.18
CA SER A 180 5.24 8.52 20.42
C SER A 180 5.90 8.29 19.08
N ILE A 181 6.37 9.35 18.42
CA ILE A 181 7.01 9.29 17.09
C ILE A 181 8.45 8.79 17.18
N VAL A 182 9.21 9.21 18.20
CA VAL A 182 10.62 8.78 18.37
C VAL A 182 10.80 7.28 18.61
N LYS A 183 9.72 6.60 19.02
CA LYS A 183 9.68 5.13 19.12
C LYS A 183 9.62 4.43 17.75
N GLU A 184 9.21 5.15 16.72
CA GLU A 184 8.94 4.60 15.38
C GLU A 184 9.96 5.07 14.33
N ALA A 185 10.48 6.30 14.47
CA ALA A 185 11.42 6.91 13.53
C ALA A 185 12.45 7.80 14.25
N ARG A 186 13.56 8.09 13.56
CA ARG A 186 14.59 8.99 14.10
C ARG A 186 14.13 10.42 13.97
N TYR A 187 14.13 11.16 15.08
CA TYR A 187 13.82 12.58 15.07
C TYR A 187 14.95 13.41 14.48
N THR A 188 14.63 14.46 13.74
CA THR A 188 15.58 15.45 13.22
C THR A 188 14.91 16.81 13.04
N THR A 189 15.68 17.90 13.12
CA THR A 189 15.26 19.25 12.70
C THR A 189 15.63 19.56 11.26
N LEU A 190 16.46 18.73 10.62
CA LEU A 190 16.88 18.87 9.23
C LEU A 190 16.45 17.64 8.44
N PRO A 191 15.15 17.47 8.17
CA PRO A 191 14.65 16.32 7.41
C PRO A 191 15.22 16.33 5.99
N ALA A 192 15.66 15.16 5.51
CA ALA A 192 16.21 14.98 4.19
C ALA A 192 15.88 13.59 3.63
N PHE A 193 15.48 13.55 2.36
CA PHE A 193 15.34 12.29 1.63
C PHE A 193 16.65 11.92 0.95
N HIS A 194 17.10 10.68 1.17
CA HIS A 194 18.32 10.12 0.59
C HIS A 194 17.97 9.16 -0.57
N PRO A 195 18.23 9.55 -1.84
CA PRO A 195 17.88 8.74 -3.01
C PRO A 195 18.87 7.60 -3.23
N VAL A 196 18.58 6.42 -2.68
CA VAL A 196 19.40 5.21 -2.90
C VAL A 196 18.92 4.42 -4.11
N LYS A 197 19.77 4.26 -5.12
CA LYS A 197 19.44 3.53 -6.35
C LYS A 197 19.55 2.01 -6.14
N LEU A 198 18.57 1.26 -6.63
CA LEU A 198 18.62 -0.20 -6.68
C LEU A 198 19.74 -0.66 -7.64
N PRO A 199 20.60 -1.62 -7.24
CA PRO A 199 21.57 -2.22 -8.15
C PRO A 199 20.90 -2.80 -9.41
N VAL A 200 21.50 -2.55 -10.57
CA VAL A 200 20.91 -2.89 -11.88
C VAL A 200 20.59 -4.37 -11.98
N TRP A 201 21.48 -5.24 -11.49
CA TRP A 201 21.29 -6.68 -11.54
C TRP A 201 20.05 -7.14 -10.75
N MET A 202 19.73 -6.54 -9.59
CA MET A 202 18.53 -6.89 -8.82
C MET A 202 17.26 -6.53 -9.60
N LYS A 203 17.29 -5.40 -10.31
CA LYS A 203 16.19 -4.98 -11.18
C LYS A 203 16.01 -5.95 -12.36
N LEU A 204 17.11 -6.39 -12.99
CA LEU A 204 17.08 -7.39 -14.06
C LEU A 204 16.54 -8.72 -13.56
N VAL A 205 17.01 -9.20 -12.41
CA VAL A 205 16.53 -10.42 -11.77
C VAL A 205 15.02 -10.34 -11.51
N ALA A 206 14.50 -9.20 -11.02
CA ALA A 206 13.06 -9.01 -10.85
C ALA A 206 12.26 -9.11 -12.16
N TRP A 207 12.77 -8.55 -13.26
CA TRP A 207 12.15 -8.72 -14.57
C TRP A 207 12.19 -10.16 -15.07
N VAL A 208 13.29 -10.89 -14.86
CA VAL A 208 13.38 -12.32 -15.19
C VAL A 208 12.33 -13.13 -14.43
N GLY A 209 12.11 -12.84 -13.14
CA GLY A 209 11.06 -13.47 -12.35
C GLY A 209 9.66 -13.19 -12.91
N LEU A 210 9.40 -11.94 -13.29
CA LEU A 210 8.14 -11.56 -13.93
C LEU A 210 7.95 -12.31 -15.26
N PHE A 211 8.96 -12.38 -16.11
CA PHE A 211 8.91 -13.11 -17.37
C PHE A 211 8.69 -14.62 -17.17
N GLY A 212 9.22 -15.21 -16.10
CA GLY A 212 8.91 -16.58 -15.69
C GLY A 212 7.40 -16.81 -15.48
N VAL A 213 6.69 -15.86 -14.87
CA VAL A 213 5.22 -15.93 -14.73
C VAL A 213 4.54 -15.95 -16.11
N TYR A 214 4.97 -15.10 -17.04
CA TYR A 214 4.39 -15.04 -18.39
C TYR A 214 4.67 -16.32 -19.19
N ALA A 215 5.93 -16.77 -19.20
CA ALA A 215 6.38 -17.98 -19.88
C ALA A 215 5.69 -19.25 -19.35
N SER A 216 5.28 -19.25 -18.07
CA SER A 216 4.56 -20.38 -17.47
C SER A 216 3.20 -20.69 -18.12
N ILE A 217 2.61 -19.72 -18.83
CA ILE A 217 1.39 -19.92 -19.62
C ILE A 217 1.73 -20.07 -21.10
N ASN A 218 2.52 -19.15 -21.64
CA ASN A 218 3.01 -19.17 -23.02
C ASN A 218 4.24 -18.27 -23.15
N VAL A 219 5.33 -18.78 -23.73
CA VAL A 219 6.57 -18.00 -23.98
C VAL A 219 6.30 -16.76 -24.82
N GLY A 220 5.35 -16.80 -25.77
CA GLY A 220 4.97 -15.61 -26.55
C GLY A 220 4.43 -14.45 -25.70
N TYR A 221 3.89 -14.72 -24.50
CA TYR A 221 3.44 -13.66 -23.60
C TYR A 221 4.62 -12.88 -22.98
N VAL A 222 5.84 -13.43 -22.98
CA VAL A 222 7.03 -12.67 -22.55
C VAL A 222 7.24 -11.44 -23.43
N ILE A 223 6.94 -11.53 -24.73
CA ILE A 223 7.00 -10.38 -25.66
C ILE A 223 6.05 -9.27 -25.19
N VAL A 224 4.84 -9.62 -24.76
CA VAL A 224 3.88 -8.66 -24.20
C VAL A 224 4.46 -7.96 -22.97
N ALA A 225 5.06 -8.71 -22.04
CA ALA A 225 5.70 -8.14 -20.86
C ALA A 225 6.86 -7.19 -21.20
N ILE A 226 7.68 -7.55 -22.19
CA ILE A 226 8.78 -6.73 -22.70
C ILE A 226 8.24 -5.43 -23.31
N VAL A 227 7.28 -5.51 -24.23
CA VAL A 227 6.65 -4.33 -24.86
C VAL A 227 6.07 -3.40 -23.78
N LEU A 228 5.31 -3.95 -22.82
CA LEU A 228 4.77 -3.18 -21.70
C LEU A 228 5.87 -2.52 -20.87
N SER A 229 7.03 -3.15 -20.67
CA SER A 229 8.12 -2.56 -19.86
C SER A 229 8.66 -1.24 -20.44
N PHE A 230 8.54 -1.02 -21.75
CA PHE A 230 8.97 0.19 -22.45
C PHE A 230 7.92 1.33 -22.41
N LEU A 231 6.65 1.05 -22.08
CA LEU A 231 5.58 2.07 -22.02
C LEU A 231 5.57 2.87 -20.70
N GLY A 232 6.75 3.08 -20.11
CA GLY A 232 6.93 3.85 -18.88
C GLY A 232 6.15 3.28 -17.68
N ASN A 233 5.62 4.17 -16.83
CA ASN A 233 5.00 3.77 -15.56
C ASN A 233 3.68 3.01 -15.74
N TRP A 234 2.90 3.36 -16.75
CA TRP A 234 1.65 2.65 -17.09
C TRP A 234 1.93 1.22 -17.54
N GLY A 235 2.88 1.06 -18.45
CA GLY A 235 3.28 -0.24 -18.95
C GLY A 235 3.78 -1.20 -17.86
N ARG A 236 4.66 -0.72 -16.97
CA ARG A 236 5.11 -1.53 -15.81
C ARG A 236 3.98 -1.89 -14.86
N SER A 237 2.99 -1.03 -14.70
CA SER A 237 1.85 -1.33 -13.82
C SER A 237 0.94 -2.38 -14.48
N LEU A 238 0.68 -2.25 -15.79
CA LEU A 238 -0.06 -3.23 -16.57
C LEU A 238 0.64 -4.59 -16.58
N SER A 239 1.98 -4.64 -16.67
CA SER A 239 2.70 -5.91 -16.68
C SER A 239 2.51 -6.69 -15.37
N ILE A 240 2.41 -6.01 -14.23
CA ILE A 240 2.08 -6.64 -12.93
C ILE A 240 0.61 -7.07 -12.87
N ILE A 241 -0.32 -6.27 -13.39
CA ILE A 241 -1.75 -6.62 -13.43
C ILE A 241 -1.97 -7.89 -14.27
N PHE A 242 -1.34 -7.97 -15.44
CA PHE A 242 -1.36 -9.18 -16.26
C PHE A 242 -0.68 -10.36 -15.55
N ALA A 243 0.49 -10.15 -14.92
CA ALA A 243 1.16 -11.22 -14.17
C ALA A 243 0.28 -11.78 -13.04
N THR A 244 -0.47 -10.92 -12.35
CA THR A 244 -1.43 -11.30 -11.31
C THR A 244 -2.47 -12.28 -11.87
N VAL A 245 -3.03 -11.99 -13.05
CA VAL A 245 -3.99 -12.86 -13.73
C VAL A 245 -3.35 -14.15 -14.27
N LEU A 246 -2.14 -14.07 -14.81
CA LEU A 246 -1.42 -15.23 -15.34
C LEU A 246 -1.03 -16.19 -14.20
N LEU A 247 -0.51 -15.66 -13.10
CA LEU A 247 -0.13 -16.43 -11.92
C LEU A 247 -1.32 -17.21 -11.34
N TYR A 248 -2.51 -16.59 -11.32
CA TYR A 248 -3.76 -17.28 -11.01
C TYR A 248 -3.88 -18.56 -11.85
N ARG A 249 -3.72 -18.48 -13.17
CA ARG A 249 -3.82 -19.65 -14.06
C ARG A 249 -2.66 -20.64 -13.92
N THR A 250 -1.45 -20.18 -13.62
CA THR A 250 -0.26 -21.02 -13.46
C THR A 250 -0.48 -22.07 -12.36
N PHE A 251 -0.96 -21.62 -11.20
CA PHE A 251 -1.19 -22.44 -10.01
C PHE A 251 -2.63 -22.99 -9.91
N LYS A 252 -3.37 -23.08 -11.02
CA LYS A 252 -4.77 -23.55 -11.03
C LYS A 252 -4.97 -24.99 -10.50
N ASN A 253 -3.94 -25.84 -10.59
CA ASN A 253 -3.97 -27.24 -10.16
C ASN A 253 -3.43 -27.43 -8.73
N SER A 254 -2.94 -26.37 -8.10
CA SER A 254 -2.42 -26.42 -6.73
C SER A 254 -3.53 -26.20 -5.72
N LYS A 255 -3.29 -26.59 -4.48
CA LYS A 255 -4.14 -26.23 -3.33
C LYS A 255 -4.35 -24.71 -3.28
N TRP A 256 -5.53 -24.28 -2.86
CA TRP A 256 -5.90 -22.86 -2.82
C TRP A 256 -4.97 -22.05 -1.93
N PHE A 257 -4.54 -22.58 -0.79
CA PHE A 257 -3.59 -21.88 0.09
C PHE A 257 -2.23 -21.69 -0.59
N LEU A 258 -1.72 -22.68 -1.35
CA LEU A 258 -0.46 -22.57 -2.10
C LEU A 258 -0.59 -21.55 -3.23
N ARG A 259 -1.73 -21.58 -3.92
CA ARG A 259 -2.05 -20.60 -4.95
C ARG A 259 -2.04 -19.19 -4.37
N TYR A 260 -2.63 -19.00 -3.19
CA TYR A 260 -2.63 -17.71 -2.49
C TYR A 260 -1.22 -17.30 -2.09
N LEU A 261 -0.44 -18.22 -1.51
CA LEU A 261 0.91 -17.95 -1.04
C LEU A 261 1.86 -17.54 -2.18
N SER A 262 1.63 -18.01 -3.41
CA SER A 262 2.42 -17.62 -4.58
C SER A 262 2.37 -16.11 -4.92
N TYR A 263 1.37 -15.38 -4.41
CA TYR A 263 1.28 -13.93 -4.58
C TYR A 263 2.25 -13.15 -3.71
N VAL A 264 2.76 -13.72 -2.61
CA VAL A 264 3.78 -13.06 -1.78
C VAL A 264 5.10 -12.90 -2.57
N PRO A 265 5.66 -13.96 -3.20
CA PRO A 265 6.75 -13.84 -4.16
C PRO A 265 6.50 -12.79 -5.26
N LEU A 266 5.31 -12.80 -5.88
CA LEU A 266 4.98 -11.82 -6.92
C LEU A 266 4.93 -10.39 -6.37
N ALA A 267 4.49 -10.20 -5.13
CA ALA A 267 4.47 -8.89 -4.47
C ALA A 267 5.89 -8.37 -4.20
N VAL A 268 6.83 -9.25 -3.82
CA VAL A 268 8.25 -8.91 -3.69
C VAL A 268 8.83 -8.51 -5.04
N VAL A 269 8.61 -9.31 -6.10
CA VAL A 269 9.01 -8.98 -7.48
C VAL A 269 8.45 -7.63 -7.92
N THR A 270 7.17 -7.38 -7.63
CA THR A 270 6.50 -6.09 -7.91
C THR A 270 7.23 -4.94 -7.21
N SER A 271 7.47 -5.06 -5.91
CA SER A 271 8.19 -4.04 -5.15
C SER A 271 9.59 -3.80 -5.71
N SER A 272 10.33 -4.84 -6.11
CA SER A 272 11.67 -4.72 -6.69
C SER A 272 11.68 -3.98 -8.03
N ILE A 273 10.73 -4.26 -8.93
CA ILE A 273 10.61 -3.57 -10.23
C ILE A 273 10.40 -2.07 -10.04
N PHE A 274 9.67 -1.69 -8.99
CA PHE A 274 9.29 -0.32 -8.69
C PHE A 274 10.18 0.37 -7.65
N ALA A 275 11.26 -0.25 -7.17
CA ALA A 275 12.12 0.29 -6.11
C ALA A 275 13.07 1.43 -6.55
N SER A 276 12.63 2.31 -7.45
CA SER A 276 13.41 3.51 -7.78
C SER A 276 13.25 4.59 -6.70
N PRO A 277 14.26 5.46 -6.50
CA PRO A 277 14.17 6.55 -5.53
C PRO A 277 12.90 7.40 -5.66
N ALA A 278 12.41 7.63 -6.88
CA ALA A 278 11.22 8.44 -7.11
C ALA A 278 9.92 7.80 -6.57
N TYR A 279 9.84 6.47 -6.55
CA TYR A 279 8.70 5.75 -5.97
C TYR A 279 8.79 5.68 -4.45
N VAL A 280 9.99 5.48 -3.90
CA VAL A 280 10.23 5.48 -2.45
C VAL A 280 9.95 6.87 -1.86
N ALA A 281 10.36 7.93 -2.56
CA ALA A 281 10.04 9.32 -2.21
C ALA A 281 8.55 9.67 -2.33
N GLY A 282 7.70 8.79 -2.90
CA GLY A 282 6.28 9.06 -3.13
C GLY A 282 5.99 10.09 -4.23
N ILE A 283 6.98 10.47 -5.05
CA ILE A 283 6.84 11.38 -6.20
C ILE A 283 6.23 10.64 -7.41
N GLN A 284 6.59 9.37 -7.56
CA GLN A 284 5.93 8.45 -8.47
C GLN A 284 5.12 7.41 -7.71
N GLU A 285 4.03 6.96 -8.32
CA GLU A 285 3.09 6.02 -7.73
C GLU A 285 2.71 4.95 -8.74
N PHE A 286 2.33 3.78 -8.24
CA PHE A 286 1.78 2.70 -9.05
C PHE A 286 0.50 3.18 -9.74
N ARG A 287 0.43 3.00 -11.07
CA ARG A 287 -0.73 3.45 -11.87
C ARG A 287 -1.74 2.32 -12.03
N GLY A 288 -3.02 2.65 -12.09
CA GLY A 288 -4.07 1.64 -12.29
C GLY A 288 -4.37 0.79 -11.05
N VAL A 289 -4.24 1.34 -9.83
CA VAL A 289 -4.62 0.65 -8.58
C VAL A 289 -6.06 0.13 -8.64
N LYS A 290 -7.01 0.91 -9.14
CA LYS A 290 -8.40 0.43 -9.30
C LYS A 290 -8.50 -0.74 -10.28
N LEU A 291 -7.74 -0.70 -11.37
CA LEU A 291 -7.71 -1.78 -12.35
C LEU A 291 -7.11 -3.04 -11.75
N SER A 292 -6.00 -2.95 -11.00
CA SER A 292 -5.39 -4.10 -10.34
C SER A 292 -6.37 -4.76 -9.35
N LEU A 293 -7.10 -3.95 -8.58
CA LEU A 293 -8.11 -4.38 -7.61
C LEU A 293 -9.31 -5.11 -8.23
N ILE A 294 -9.60 -4.90 -9.52
CA ILE A 294 -10.79 -5.45 -10.21
C ILE A 294 -10.42 -6.59 -11.15
N ALA A 295 -9.28 -6.52 -11.84
CA ALA A 295 -8.98 -7.37 -12.98
C ALA A 295 -9.14 -8.87 -12.67
N LEU A 296 -8.51 -9.36 -11.60
CA LEU A 296 -8.62 -10.77 -11.24
C LEU A 296 -10.01 -11.15 -10.67
N PRO A 297 -10.57 -10.45 -9.66
CA PRO A 297 -11.90 -10.76 -9.15
C PRO A 297 -13.00 -10.73 -10.23
N ALA A 298 -12.95 -9.79 -11.16
CA ALA A 298 -13.89 -9.70 -12.27
C ALA A 298 -13.75 -10.90 -13.23
N LEU A 299 -12.52 -11.28 -13.58
CA LEU A 299 -12.28 -12.45 -14.43
C LEU A 299 -12.75 -13.76 -13.77
N VAL A 300 -12.54 -13.90 -12.47
CA VAL A 300 -13.05 -15.04 -11.69
C VAL A 300 -14.57 -15.06 -11.68
N THR A 301 -15.20 -13.90 -11.46
CA THR A 301 -16.67 -13.76 -11.46
C THR A 301 -17.25 -14.11 -12.84
N LEU A 302 -16.67 -13.55 -13.91
CA LEU A 302 -17.10 -13.83 -15.29
C LEU A 302 -16.93 -15.31 -15.66
N LYS A 303 -15.80 -15.93 -15.26
CA LYS A 303 -15.60 -17.38 -15.43
C LYS A 303 -16.72 -18.18 -14.77
N ALA A 304 -17.06 -17.85 -13.52
CA ALA A 304 -18.11 -18.55 -12.78
C ALA A 304 -19.48 -18.41 -13.48
N LEU A 305 -19.83 -17.19 -13.91
CA LEU A 305 -21.11 -16.93 -14.58
C LEU A 305 -21.22 -17.62 -15.95
N ILE A 306 -20.14 -17.64 -16.74
CA ILE A 306 -20.16 -18.16 -18.12
C ILE A 306 -19.98 -19.68 -18.17
N VAL A 307 -19.04 -20.23 -17.40
CA VAL A 307 -18.58 -21.62 -17.50
C VAL A 307 -19.32 -22.51 -16.51
N GLU A 308 -19.50 -22.04 -15.27
CA GLU A 308 -20.07 -22.86 -14.20
C GLU A 308 -21.59 -22.78 -14.15
N ARG A 309 -22.21 -21.92 -15.00
CA ARG A 309 -23.65 -21.62 -15.17
C ARG A 309 -24.51 -22.32 -14.11
N PRO A 310 -25.02 -21.61 -13.08
CA PRO A 310 -25.94 -22.24 -12.14
C PRO A 310 -27.10 -22.84 -12.96
N LYS A 311 -27.24 -24.17 -12.91
CA LYS A 311 -28.11 -24.95 -13.81
C LYS A 311 -29.58 -24.53 -13.78
N ARG A 312 -29.99 -23.76 -12.75
CA ARG A 312 -31.27 -23.06 -12.63
C ARG A 312 -31.00 -21.71 -11.97
N PHE A 313 -31.29 -20.62 -12.69
CA PHE A 313 -31.24 -19.26 -12.17
C PHE A 313 -32.60 -18.94 -11.54
N GLU A 314 -32.66 -18.96 -10.22
CA GLU A 314 -33.86 -18.65 -9.43
C GLU A 314 -33.93 -17.15 -9.12
N ARG A 315 -35.11 -16.63 -8.76
CA ARG A 315 -35.26 -15.21 -8.37
C ARG A 315 -34.39 -14.84 -7.15
N SER A 316 -34.14 -15.80 -6.27
CA SER A 316 -33.20 -15.70 -5.13
C SER A 316 -31.75 -15.49 -5.58
N ASP A 317 -31.36 -15.99 -6.76
CA ASP A 317 -30.00 -15.83 -7.29
C ASP A 317 -29.75 -14.40 -7.76
N LEU A 318 -30.81 -13.72 -8.24
CA LEU A 318 -30.75 -12.32 -8.63
C LEU A 318 -30.42 -11.43 -7.43
N ILE A 319 -30.95 -11.75 -6.24
CA ILE A 319 -30.62 -11.05 -4.99
C ILE A 319 -29.13 -11.19 -4.69
N ILE A 320 -28.58 -12.40 -4.79
CA ILE A 320 -27.15 -12.62 -4.48
C ILE A 320 -26.24 -11.92 -5.51
N VAL A 321 -26.61 -11.92 -6.79
CA VAL A 321 -25.87 -11.18 -7.82
C VAL A 321 -25.91 -9.67 -7.56
N VAL A 322 -27.07 -9.12 -7.20
CA VAL A 322 -27.21 -7.71 -6.83
C VAL A 322 -26.36 -7.39 -5.59
N LEU A 323 -26.41 -8.22 -4.56
CA LEU A 323 -25.59 -8.06 -3.35
C LEU A 323 -24.09 -8.09 -3.66
N LEU A 324 -23.64 -9.00 -4.53
CA LEU A 324 -22.24 -9.06 -4.97
C LEU A 324 -21.84 -7.82 -5.77
N ALA A 325 -22.72 -7.32 -6.63
CA ALA A 325 -22.48 -6.08 -7.38
C ALA A 325 -22.36 -4.88 -6.43
N VAL A 326 -23.28 -4.73 -5.48
CA VAL A 326 -23.24 -3.69 -4.44
C VAL A 326 -21.97 -3.81 -3.59
N ALA A 327 -21.61 -5.02 -3.15
CA ALA A 327 -20.38 -5.26 -2.41
C ALA A 327 -19.13 -4.91 -3.23
N GLY A 328 -19.12 -5.21 -4.53
CA GLY A 328 -18.05 -4.84 -5.46
C GLY A 328 -17.91 -3.33 -5.63
N VAL A 329 -19.03 -2.61 -5.79
CA VAL A 329 -19.04 -1.15 -5.85
C VAL A 329 -18.54 -0.55 -4.53
N TYR A 330 -19.06 -1.01 -3.39
CA TYR A 330 -18.61 -0.58 -2.06
C TYR A 330 -17.11 -0.83 -1.86
N TYR A 331 -16.61 -2.00 -2.27
CA TYR A 331 -15.18 -2.35 -2.24
C TYR A 331 -14.31 -1.35 -3.01
N LEU A 332 -14.77 -0.83 -4.15
CA LEU A 332 -14.06 0.15 -4.96
C LEU A 332 -14.14 1.56 -4.38
N PHE A 333 -15.31 1.97 -3.92
CA PHE A 333 -15.46 3.26 -3.24
C PHE A 333 -14.54 3.33 -2.02
N ARG A 334 -14.56 2.29 -1.18
CA ARG A 334 -13.75 2.17 0.04
C ARG A 334 -12.25 1.93 -0.21
N SER A 335 -11.85 1.64 -1.45
CA SER A 335 -10.42 1.60 -1.82
C SER A 335 -9.80 3.00 -1.93
N GLY A 336 -10.64 4.04 -2.05
CA GLY A 336 -10.22 5.43 -2.01
C GLY A 336 -10.11 6.01 -0.58
N ASN A 337 -9.92 7.32 -0.50
CA ASN A 337 -9.82 8.07 0.77
C ASN A 337 -11.19 8.46 1.36
N TYR A 338 -12.30 7.95 0.80
CA TYR A 338 -13.66 8.27 1.22
C TYR A 338 -14.39 6.97 1.54
N GLY A 339 -14.95 6.86 2.75
CA GLY A 339 -15.73 5.71 3.15
C GLY A 339 -16.14 5.74 4.62
N PHE A 340 -17.44 5.62 4.86
CA PHE A 340 -17.99 5.41 6.20
C PHE A 340 -17.62 4.00 6.69
N ALA A 341 -17.06 3.90 7.90
CA ALA A 341 -16.78 2.62 8.55
C ALA A 341 -17.67 2.50 9.80
N PRO A 342 -18.42 1.40 9.97
CA PRO A 342 -19.20 1.18 11.18
C PRO A 342 -18.32 1.21 12.43
N ALA A 343 -18.83 1.73 13.55
CA ALA A 343 -18.06 1.87 14.80
C ALA A 343 -17.50 0.53 15.32
N PHE A 344 -18.21 -0.58 15.08
CA PHE A 344 -17.70 -1.91 15.40
C PHE A 344 -16.44 -2.27 14.58
N GLU A 345 -16.43 -1.97 13.29
CA GLU A 345 -15.27 -2.22 12.43
C GLU A 345 -14.05 -1.41 12.89
N VAL A 346 -14.27 -0.15 13.27
CA VAL A 346 -13.21 0.72 13.82
C VAL A 346 -12.62 0.11 15.08
N ARG A 347 -13.45 -0.35 16.03
CA ARG A 347 -12.98 -1.01 17.26
C ARG A 347 -12.14 -2.26 16.99
N VAL A 348 -12.57 -3.13 16.07
CA VAL A 348 -11.79 -4.33 15.69
C VAL A 348 -10.45 -3.91 15.07
N ARG A 349 -10.45 -2.87 14.23
CA ARG A 349 -9.23 -2.35 13.63
C ARG A 349 -8.27 -1.77 14.65
N ASP A 350 -8.77 -1.03 15.63
CA ASP A 350 -7.96 -0.47 16.70
C ASP A 350 -7.41 -1.55 17.63
N PHE A 351 -8.18 -2.60 17.90
CA PHE A 351 -7.71 -3.79 18.62
C PHE A 351 -6.56 -4.48 17.86
N LEU A 352 -6.73 -4.72 16.55
CA LEU A 352 -5.68 -5.32 15.72
C LEU A 352 -4.45 -4.40 15.58
N ASP A 353 -4.64 -3.08 15.47
CA ASP A 353 -3.56 -2.09 15.45
C ASP A 353 -2.79 -2.04 16.79
N ALA A 354 -3.44 -2.36 17.91
CA ALA A 354 -2.82 -2.42 19.24
C ALA A 354 -2.15 -3.77 19.53
N ALA A 355 -2.76 -4.87 19.11
CA ALA A 355 -2.25 -6.22 19.30
C ALA A 355 -1.10 -6.56 18.34
N LEU A 356 -1.10 -5.95 17.14
CA LEU A 356 -0.14 -6.27 16.07
C LEU A 356 0.62 -5.02 15.65
N TYR A 357 1.91 -5.17 15.34
CA TYR A 357 2.75 -4.06 14.86
C TYR A 357 2.20 -3.42 13.58
N ALA A 358 1.72 -4.24 12.65
CA ALA A 358 1.04 -3.79 11.44
C ALA A 358 -0.24 -4.59 11.25
N ARG A 359 -1.38 -3.91 11.35
CA ARG A 359 -2.70 -4.50 11.13
C ARG A 359 -2.79 -5.17 9.75
N PRO A 360 -3.31 -6.42 9.69
CA PRO A 360 -3.62 -7.06 8.43
C PRO A 360 -4.76 -6.34 7.71
N ARG A 361 -4.73 -6.35 6.38
CA ARG A 361 -5.90 -5.93 5.60
C ARG A 361 -6.99 -6.97 5.78
N THR A 362 -8.21 -6.54 6.11
CA THR A 362 -9.37 -7.44 6.24
C THR A 362 -9.57 -8.32 5.00
N LYS A 363 -9.26 -7.77 3.81
CA LYS A 363 -9.28 -8.50 2.53
C LYS A 363 -8.33 -9.69 2.50
N GLU A 364 -7.15 -9.57 3.12
CA GLU A 364 -6.16 -10.64 3.19
C GLU A 364 -6.58 -11.73 4.18
N ILE A 365 -7.15 -11.34 5.33
CA ILE A 365 -7.70 -12.30 6.31
C ILE A 365 -8.82 -13.12 5.67
N VAL A 366 -9.81 -12.45 5.08
CA VAL A 366 -10.98 -13.10 4.47
C VAL A 366 -10.57 -13.94 3.27
N GLY A 367 -9.68 -13.42 2.41
CA GLY A 367 -9.23 -14.15 1.23
C GLY A 367 -8.39 -15.38 1.56
N PHE A 368 -7.49 -15.29 2.54
CA PHE A 368 -6.70 -16.46 2.97
C PHE A 368 -7.55 -17.46 3.75
N ALA A 369 -8.47 -17.00 4.61
CA ALA A 369 -9.43 -17.87 5.28
C ALA A 369 -10.27 -18.65 4.26
N ALA A 370 -10.79 -17.98 3.22
CA ALA A 370 -11.52 -18.63 2.13
C ALA A 370 -10.66 -19.67 1.39
N ALA A 371 -9.38 -19.39 1.16
CA ALA A 371 -8.47 -20.33 0.51
C ALA A 371 -8.30 -21.61 1.34
N VAL A 372 -8.05 -21.47 2.64
CA VAL A 372 -7.90 -22.62 3.56
C VAL A 372 -9.20 -23.39 3.68
N LEU A 373 -10.35 -22.72 3.81
CA LEU A 373 -11.66 -23.37 3.86
C LEU A 373 -11.96 -24.19 2.60
N MET A 374 -11.61 -23.68 1.41
CA MET A 374 -11.79 -24.41 0.16
C MET A 374 -10.93 -25.68 0.08
N ASP A 375 -9.74 -25.69 0.69
CA ASP A 375 -8.89 -26.87 0.75
C ASP A 375 -9.34 -27.87 1.82
N LEU A 376 -9.80 -27.40 2.99
CA LEU A 376 -10.33 -28.24 4.08
C LEU A 376 -11.69 -28.86 3.75
N ASN A 377 -12.53 -28.14 3.00
CA ASN A 377 -13.83 -28.62 2.57
C ASN A 377 -14.03 -28.43 1.05
N PRO A 378 -13.52 -29.38 0.23
CA PRO A 378 -13.62 -29.32 -1.23
C PRO A 378 -15.07 -29.24 -1.75
N ARG A 379 -16.06 -29.69 -0.96
CA ARG A 379 -17.48 -29.63 -1.32
C ARG A 379 -18.00 -28.20 -1.41
N LEU A 380 -17.37 -27.24 -0.73
CA LEU A 380 -17.74 -25.82 -0.82
C LEU A 380 -17.73 -25.34 -2.27
N ARG A 381 -16.79 -25.83 -3.08
CA ARG A 381 -16.69 -25.48 -4.50
C ARG A 381 -17.84 -26.04 -5.34
N SER A 382 -18.30 -27.25 -5.04
CA SER A 382 -19.38 -27.90 -5.79
C SER A 382 -20.77 -27.38 -5.43
N THR A 383 -20.87 -26.50 -4.42
CA THR A 383 -22.13 -25.81 -4.11
C THR A 383 -22.47 -24.77 -5.19
N LYS A 384 -23.77 -24.44 -5.31
CA LYS A 384 -24.27 -23.39 -6.21
C LYS A 384 -23.51 -22.05 -6.09
N TRP A 385 -22.98 -21.76 -4.91
CA TRP A 385 -22.32 -20.51 -4.56
C TRP A 385 -20.82 -20.66 -4.25
N GLY A 386 -20.21 -21.79 -4.62
CA GLY A 386 -18.78 -22.05 -4.38
C GLY A 386 -17.84 -21.03 -5.01
N PHE A 387 -18.27 -20.38 -6.09
CA PHE A 387 -17.51 -19.31 -6.76
C PHE A 387 -17.34 -18.06 -5.89
N ILE A 388 -18.20 -17.82 -4.88
CA ILE A 388 -18.04 -16.69 -3.95
C ILE A 388 -16.73 -16.83 -3.17
N PHE A 389 -16.39 -18.04 -2.72
CA PHE A 389 -15.10 -18.29 -2.09
C PHE A 389 -13.94 -18.05 -3.06
N GLU A 390 -14.06 -18.43 -4.33
CA GLU A 390 -13.05 -18.14 -5.36
C GLU A 390 -12.85 -16.62 -5.56
N ILE A 391 -13.92 -15.83 -5.51
CA ILE A 391 -13.87 -14.36 -5.55
C ILE A 391 -13.18 -13.80 -4.30
N LEU A 392 -13.53 -14.28 -3.11
CA LEU A 392 -12.90 -13.82 -1.86
C LEU A 392 -11.40 -14.11 -1.85
N VAL A 393 -11.00 -15.30 -2.32
CA VAL A 393 -9.60 -15.69 -2.51
C VAL A 393 -8.91 -14.72 -3.48
N ALA A 394 -9.52 -14.44 -4.63
CA ALA A 394 -8.98 -13.50 -5.62
C ALA A 394 -8.81 -12.08 -5.06
N VAL A 395 -9.78 -11.60 -4.27
CA VAL A 395 -9.71 -10.29 -3.61
C VAL A 395 -8.55 -10.22 -2.62
N GLY A 396 -8.31 -11.29 -1.84
CA GLY A 396 -7.17 -11.37 -0.92
C GLY A 396 -5.83 -11.41 -1.66
N MET A 397 -5.70 -12.25 -2.70
CA MET A 397 -4.50 -12.34 -3.55
C MET A 397 -4.10 -10.98 -4.14
N VAL A 398 -5.08 -10.24 -4.68
CA VAL A 398 -4.83 -8.89 -5.21
C VAL A 398 -4.51 -7.89 -4.11
N SER A 399 -5.12 -8.03 -2.92
CA SER A 399 -4.78 -7.20 -1.76
C SER A 399 -3.30 -7.35 -1.37
N VAL A 400 -2.73 -8.56 -1.45
CA VAL A 400 -1.29 -8.78 -1.22
C VAL A 400 -0.44 -7.99 -2.22
N ILE A 401 -0.74 -8.04 -3.52
CA ILE A 401 -0.01 -7.24 -4.52
C ILE A 401 -0.17 -5.74 -4.23
N ASN A 402 -1.40 -5.29 -3.96
CA ASN A 402 -1.68 -3.90 -3.65
C ASN A 402 -0.95 -3.41 -2.39
N THR A 403 -0.73 -4.28 -1.40
CA THR A 403 0.07 -3.98 -0.20
C THR A 403 1.48 -3.51 -0.58
N PHE A 404 2.11 -4.17 -1.55
CA PHE A 404 3.47 -3.86 -2.00
C PHE A 404 3.52 -2.78 -3.10
N CYS A 405 2.39 -2.41 -3.70
CA CYS A 405 2.28 -1.23 -4.57
C CYS A 405 2.33 0.10 -3.79
N HIS A 406 2.25 0.09 -2.45
CA HIS A 406 2.43 1.28 -1.60
C HIS A 406 3.91 1.58 -1.35
N LEU A 407 4.66 1.81 -2.42
CA LEU A 407 6.13 1.81 -2.48
C LEU A 407 6.85 2.77 -1.52
N LYS A 408 6.15 3.84 -1.11
CA LYS A 408 6.64 4.84 -0.15
C LYS A 408 6.65 4.35 1.30
N GLY A 409 5.87 3.32 1.62
CA GLY A 409 5.87 2.73 2.95
C GLY A 409 7.06 1.78 3.14
N PRO A 410 7.51 1.56 4.39
CA PRO A 410 8.57 0.61 4.65
C PRO A 410 8.16 -0.81 4.28
N ILE A 411 9.02 -1.52 3.55
CA ILE A 411 8.70 -2.89 3.10
C ILE A 411 8.55 -3.86 4.27
N PHE A 412 9.20 -3.57 5.40
CA PHE A 412 9.04 -4.34 6.64
C PHE A 412 7.59 -4.35 7.13
N VAL A 413 6.95 -3.16 7.13
CA VAL A 413 5.54 -3.03 7.52
C VAL A 413 4.64 -3.77 6.55
N HIS A 414 4.98 -3.80 5.26
CA HIS A 414 4.23 -4.56 4.24
C HIS A 414 4.31 -6.07 4.47
N LEU A 415 5.51 -6.59 4.76
CA LEU A 415 5.74 -7.99 5.08
C LEU A 415 4.99 -8.41 6.34
N VAL A 416 5.16 -7.67 7.45
CA VAL A 416 4.48 -7.97 8.72
C VAL A 416 2.97 -7.96 8.55
N ARG A 417 2.43 -6.99 7.79
CA ARG A 417 1.00 -6.91 7.49
C ARG A 417 0.48 -8.14 6.76
N THR A 418 1.19 -8.60 5.73
CA THR A 418 0.77 -9.77 4.95
C THR A 418 0.96 -11.05 5.74
N LEU A 419 2.04 -11.21 6.51
CA LEU A 419 2.20 -12.32 7.45
C LEU A 419 1.05 -12.35 8.46
N ASN A 420 0.69 -11.19 9.01
CA ASN A 420 -0.47 -11.08 9.89
C ASN A 420 -1.77 -11.48 9.20
N GLY A 421 -1.96 -11.14 7.92
CA GLY A 421 -3.13 -11.56 7.15
C GLY A 421 -3.20 -13.07 6.96
N LEU A 422 -2.05 -13.72 6.71
CA LEU A 422 -1.96 -15.16 6.52
C LEU A 422 -2.27 -15.93 7.80
N TRP A 423 -1.58 -15.67 8.92
CA TRP A 423 -1.80 -16.47 10.12
C TRP A 423 -3.18 -16.20 10.76
N THR A 424 -3.65 -14.95 10.77
CA THR A 424 -4.99 -14.63 11.28
C THR A 424 -6.08 -15.21 10.38
N GLY A 425 -5.91 -15.17 9.06
CA GLY A 425 -6.84 -15.81 8.12
C GLY A 425 -6.89 -17.33 8.28
N GLY A 426 -5.73 -17.97 8.46
CA GLY A 426 -5.65 -19.41 8.75
C GLY A 426 -6.33 -19.76 10.07
N PHE A 427 -6.10 -18.98 11.13
CA PHE A 427 -6.76 -19.14 12.41
C PHE A 427 -8.28 -19.01 12.30
N VAL A 428 -8.79 -18.01 11.57
CA VAL A 428 -10.23 -17.84 11.31
C VAL A 428 -10.81 -19.04 10.57
N ALA A 429 -10.12 -19.57 9.56
CA ALA A 429 -10.57 -20.77 8.85
C ALA A 429 -10.65 -22.01 9.76
N LEU A 430 -9.67 -22.20 10.64
CA LEU A 430 -9.66 -23.29 11.62
C LEU A 430 -10.80 -23.14 12.64
N LEU A 431 -11.05 -21.93 13.15
CA LEU A 431 -12.18 -21.66 14.04
C LEU A 431 -13.53 -21.98 13.37
N ILE A 432 -13.74 -21.52 12.13
CA ILE A 432 -14.96 -21.80 11.37
C ILE A 432 -15.13 -23.32 11.20
N THR A 433 -14.06 -24.03 10.85
CA THR A 433 -14.10 -25.48 10.64
C THR A 433 -14.36 -26.24 11.94
N GLY A 434 -13.74 -25.84 13.05
CA GLY A 434 -13.93 -26.46 14.36
C GLY A 434 -15.33 -26.24 14.94
N VAL A 435 -15.89 -25.04 14.79
CA VAL A 435 -17.29 -24.77 15.18
C VAL A 435 -18.24 -25.60 14.31
N TRP A 436 -17.97 -25.69 13.01
CA TRP A 436 -18.78 -26.49 12.09
C TRP A 436 -18.74 -27.98 12.41
N SER A 437 -17.57 -28.55 12.74
CA SER A 437 -17.44 -29.97 13.10
C SER A 437 -18.18 -30.30 14.39
N LEU A 438 -18.11 -29.42 15.41
CA LEU A 438 -18.87 -29.55 16.65
C LEU A 438 -20.37 -29.50 16.40
N TRP A 439 -20.84 -28.65 15.50
CA TRP A 439 -22.26 -28.50 15.19
C TRP A 439 -22.83 -29.67 14.37
N VAL A 440 -22.04 -30.24 13.45
CA VAL A 440 -22.45 -31.34 12.57
C VAL A 440 -22.16 -32.74 13.18
N GLY A 441 -21.49 -32.81 14.33
CA GLY A 441 -21.16 -34.06 15.02
C GLY A 441 -20.20 -34.97 14.25
N LYS A 442 -19.45 -34.44 13.27
CA LYS A 442 -18.47 -35.18 12.49
C LYS A 442 -17.06 -34.67 12.80
N SER A 443 -16.25 -35.52 13.41
CA SER A 443 -14.79 -35.35 13.41
C SER A 443 -14.29 -35.59 11.99
N TYR A 444 -13.57 -34.62 11.43
CA TYR A 444 -12.84 -34.77 10.17
C TYR A 444 -11.52 -35.49 10.40
#